data_AF-A0AAW9RGZ0-F1
#
_entry.id   AF-A0AAW9RGZ0-F1
#
_cell.length_a   1.000
_cell.length_b   1.000
_cell.length_c   1.000
_cell.angle_alpha   90.00
_cell.angle_beta   90.00
_cell.angle_gamma   90.00
#
_symmetry.space_group_name_H-M   'P 1'
#
loop_
_entity.id
_entity.type
_entity.pdbx_description
1 polymer ?
#
loop_
_entity_poly.entity_id
_entity_poly.type
_entity_poly.pdbx_seq_one_letter_code
_entity_poly.pdbx_strand_id
1 'polypeptide(L)'
;MGKNTELNCKCPECGQSTLVADTFDSSVEVNGVEYPVRGLEFSNCTNCGADPVLRDQARRNDGKFSDVRRAAQGLLTSQEIAAVRTGLGLNQRECSLLFGGGKNSFHKYESGAVCQSLAMDILLRVVASIPDAFRFIVQQRGMTELVRQELISRQKNVWTLGLPNESIKYRARVASYGFGVSEDPGAYFVMSANECVISNRAPSFGIVRKTKPEREAIPEAMDDPAEIASTYH
;
A
#
# COMPACT_ATOMS: atom_id res chain seq x y z
N MET A 1 -19.27 27.55 6.55
CA MET A 1 -18.45 28.76 6.41
C MET A 1 -17.00 28.33 6.31
N GLY A 2 -16.51 28.10 5.09
CA GLY A 2 -15.15 27.64 4.83
C GLY A 2 -14.16 28.79 5.02
N LYS A 3 -13.11 28.56 5.82
CA LYS A 3 -12.03 29.52 5.99
C LYS A 3 -11.25 29.60 4.69
N ASN A 4 -11.44 30.67 3.91
CA ASN A 4 -10.55 31.04 2.81
C ASN A 4 -9.15 31.24 3.40
N THR A 5 -8.32 30.22 3.26
CA THR A 5 -6.93 30.30 3.69
C THR A 5 -6.19 30.92 2.53
N GLU A 6 -5.97 32.24 2.57
CA GLU A 6 -5.12 32.95 1.62
C GLU A 6 -3.73 32.31 1.66
N LEU A 7 -3.42 31.51 0.63
CA LEU A 7 -2.08 31.00 0.44
C LEU A 7 -1.23 32.16 -0.06
N ASN A 8 -0.21 32.56 0.71
CA ASN A 8 0.73 33.63 0.37
C ASN A 8 1.69 33.25 -0.80
N CYS A 9 1.21 32.45 -1.75
CA CYS A 9 1.91 32.03 -2.94
C CYS A 9 1.45 32.87 -4.14
N LYS A 10 2.40 33.33 -4.94
CA LYS A 10 2.13 34.05 -6.18
C LYS A 10 1.68 33.06 -7.26
N CYS A 11 0.77 33.49 -8.12
CA CYS A 11 0.39 32.78 -9.33
C CYS A 11 1.64 32.59 -10.22
N PRO A 12 1.96 31.36 -10.66
CA PRO A 12 3.12 31.10 -11.52
C PRO A 12 2.95 31.71 -12.92
N GLU A 13 1.71 31.91 -13.37
CA GLU A 13 1.42 32.46 -14.70
C GLU A 13 1.50 33.99 -14.75
N CYS A 14 0.94 34.69 -13.75
CA CYS A 14 0.85 36.17 -13.77
C CYS A 14 1.58 36.88 -12.63
N GLY A 15 2.17 36.15 -11.67
CA GLY A 15 2.94 36.71 -10.56
C GLY A 15 2.12 37.38 -9.44
N GLN A 16 0.79 37.46 -9.56
CA GLN A 16 -0.09 38.07 -8.56
C GLN A 16 -0.43 37.10 -7.42
N SER A 17 -0.55 37.60 -6.20
CA SER A 17 -0.93 36.83 -5.01
C SER A 17 -2.45 36.72 -4.87
N THR A 18 -3.10 36.19 -5.90
CA THR A 18 -4.56 36.10 -6.04
C THR A 18 -5.02 34.65 -6.22
N LEU A 19 -4.28 33.71 -5.63
CA LEU A 19 -4.60 32.28 -5.68
C LEU A 19 -5.58 31.90 -4.57
N VAL A 20 -6.65 31.21 -4.95
CA VAL A 20 -7.68 30.66 -4.07
C VAL A 20 -7.67 29.14 -4.23
N ALA A 21 -7.56 28.40 -3.12
CA ALA A 21 -7.57 26.94 -3.16
C ALA A 21 -8.96 26.40 -3.53
N ASP A 22 -9.00 25.36 -4.37
CA ASP A 22 -10.21 24.67 -4.78
C ASP A 22 -9.92 23.16 -5.00
N THR A 23 -10.95 22.37 -5.27
CA THR A 23 -10.83 20.92 -5.47
C THR A 23 -11.57 20.40 -6.70
N PHE A 24 -11.02 19.36 -7.31
CA PHE A 24 -11.62 18.65 -8.44
C PHE A 24 -11.56 17.13 -8.22
N ASP A 25 -12.31 16.39 -9.02
CA ASP A 25 -12.31 14.93 -9.01
C ASP A 25 -11.68 14.40 -10.30
N SER A 26 -11.02 13.25 -10.20
CA SER A 26 -10.45 12.53 -11.33
C SER A 26 -10.64 11.02 -11.13
N SER A 27 -9.99 10.20 -11.96
CA SER A 27 -9.98 8.75 -11.82
C SER A 27 -8.58 8.19 -12.05
N VAL A 28 -8.38 6.96 -11.60
CA VAL A 28 -7.16 6.19 -11.87
C VAL A 28 -7.55 4.79 -12.31
N GLU A 29 -6.97 4.34 -13.41
CA GLU A 29 -7.16 2.97 -13.88
C GLU A 29 -6.22 2.02 -13.14
N VAL A 30 -6.77 0.92 -12.61
CA VAL A 30 -6.03 -0.17 -11.99
C VAL A 30 -6.58 -1.49 -12.53
N ASN A 31 -5.74 -2.23 -13.26
CA ASN A 31 -6.10 -3.51 -13.89
C ASN A 31 -7.34 -3.42 -14.81
N GLY A 32 -7.46 -2.36 -15.61
CA GLY A 32 -8.60 -2.16 -16.52
C GLY A 32 -9.88 -1.66 -15.87
N VAL A 33 -9.87 -1.38 -14.57
CA VAL A 33 -11.01 -0.82 -13.83
C VAL A 33 -10.67 0.61 -13.40
N GLU A 34 -11.56 1.55 -13.70
CA GLU A 34 -11.43 2.94 -13.24
C GLU A 34 -11.92 3.11 -11.80
N TYR A 35 -11.09 3.75 -10.97
CA TYR A 35 -11.43 4.11 -9.60
C TYR A 35 -11.46 5.62 -9.44
N PRO A 36 -12.53 6.21 -8.86
CA PRO A 36 -12.61 7.64 -8.67
C PRO A 36 -11.63 8.12 -7.58
N VAL A 37 -10.96 9.22 -7.85
CA VAL A 37 -10.10 9.95 -6.91
C VAL A 37 -10.72 11.31 -6.65
N ARG A 38 -11.21 11.50 -5.42
CA ARG A 38 -12.01 12.67 -5.05
C ARG A 38 -11.19 13.73 -4.33
N GLY A 39 -11.59 14.99 -4.47
CA GLY A 39 -11.07 16.12 -3.71
C GLY A 39 -9.59 16.41 -3.96
N LEU A 40 -9.12 16.25 -5.20
CA LEU A 40 -7.78 16.66 -5.62
C LEU A 40 -7.68 18.18 -5.56
N GLU A 41 -6.58 18.68 -5.02
CA GLU A 41 -6.40 20.10 -4.75
C GLU A 41 -5.74 20.83 -5.92
N PHE A 42 -6.23 22.01 -6.22
CA PHE A 42 -5.60 22.96 -7.14
C PHE A 42 -5.83 24.38 -6.62
N SER A 43 -5.27 25.37 -7.29
CA SER A 43 -5.51 26.78 -6.95
C SER A 43 -6.02 27.52 -8.17
N ASN A 44 -7.09 28.29 -8.03
CA ASN A 44 -7.58 29.17 -9.09
C ASN A 44 -7.08 30.60 -8.86
N CYS A 45 -6.58 31.25 -9.91
CA CYS A 45 -6.14 32.64 -9.89
C CYS A 45 -7.29 33.56 -10.29
N THR A 46 -7.76 34.39 -9.35
CA THR A 46 -8.87 35.34 -9.64
C THR A 46 -8.47 36.49 -10.57
N ASN A 47 -7.18 36.68 -10.84
CA ASN A 47 -6.67 37.74 -11.71
C ASN A 47 -6.56 37.31 -13.19
N CYS A 48 -5.98 36.14 -13.46
CA CYS A 48 -5.73 35.67 -14.84
C CYS A 48 -6.52 34.41 -15.24
N GLY A 49 -7.29 33.82 -14.32
CA GLY A 49 -8.08 32.61 -14.57
C GLY A 49 -7.30 31.30 -14.60
N ALA A 50 -5.97 31.33 -14.45
CA ALA A 50 -5.15 30.12 -14.39
C ALA A 50 -5.50 29.24 -13.18
N ASP A 51 -5.35 27.93 -13.31
CA ASP A 51 -5.71 26.91 -12.33
C ASP A 51 -4.52 26.00 -11.91
N PRO A 52 -3.37 26.58 -11.51
CA PRO A 52 -2.17 25.79 -11.21
C PRO A 52 -2.39 24.80 -10.05
N VAL A 53 -1.83 23.60 -10.22
CA VAL A 53 -1.58 22.68 -9.11
C VAL A 53 -0.21 23.01 -8.50
N LEU A 54 -0.19 23.61 -7.32
CA LEU A 54 1.05 23.98 -6.64
C LEU A 54 1.82 22.75 -6.17
N ARG A 55 3.14 22.88 -5.96
CA ARG A 55 4.01 21.76 -5.55
C ARG A 55 3.50 20.98 -4.32
N ASP A 56 3.02 21.68 -3.30
CA ASP A 56 2.50 21.04 -2.09
C ASP A 56 1.12 20.39 -2.32
N GLN A 57 0.30 20.95 -3.22
CA GLN A 57 -0.97 20.36 -3.65
C GLN A 57 -0.70 19.10 -4.49
N ALA A 58 0.22 19.16 -5.44
CA ALA A 58 0.66 18.02 -6.24
C ALA A 58 1.11 16.87 -5.34
N ARG A 59 1.97 17.14 -4.34
CA ARG A 59 2.41 16.12 -3.39
C ARG A 59 1.25 15.47 -2.62
N ARG A 60 0.23 16.24 -2.20
CA ARG A 60 -0.96 15.69 -1.52
C ARG A 60 -1.85 14.91 -2.48
N ASN A 61 -1.99 15.37 -3.72
CA ASN A 61 -2.74 14.70 -4.77
C ASN A 61 -2.11 13.36 -5.15
N ASP A 62 -0.80 13.30 -5.29
CA ASP A 62 -0.05 12.06 -5.51
C ASP A 62 -0.31 11.03 -4.41
N GLY A 63 -0.42 11.51 -3.16
CA GLY A 63 -0.81 10.69 -2.02
C GLY A 63 -2.22 10.11 -2.16
N LYS A 64 -3.20 10.93 -2.57
CA LYS A 64 -4.60 10.50 -2.82
C LYS A 64 -4.66 9.46 -3.95
N PHE A 65 -3.98 9.69 -5.06
CA PHE A 65 -3.87 8.71 -6.15
C PHE A 65 -3.24 7.40 -5.66
N SER A 66 -2.16 7.49 -4.89
CA SER A 66 -1.46 6.32 -4.35
C SER A 66 -2.34 5.50 -3.42
N ASP A 67 -3.15 6.15 -2.57
CA ASP A 67 -4.07 5.48 -1.66
C ASP A 67 -5.21 4.77 -2.40
N VAL A 68 -5.77 5.39 -3.45
CA VAL A 68 -6.78 4.73 -4.29
C VAL A 68 -6.19 3.51 -4.99
N ARG A 69 -4.97 3.62 -5.55
CA ARG A 69 -4.27 2.46 -6.14
C ARG A 69 -4.01 1.34 -5.13
N ARG A 70 -3.60 1.67 -3.90
CA ARG A 70 -3.42 0.70 -2.81
C ARG A 70 -4.72 -0.01 -2.47
N ALA A 71 -5.78 0.75 -2.28
CA ALA A 71 -7.10 0.21 -1.96
C ALA A 71 -7.59 -0.73 -3.07
N ALA A 72 -7.46 -0.34 -4.34
CA ALA A 72 -7.81 -1.20 -5.48
C ALA A 72 -7.00 -2.51 -5.52
N GLN A 73 -5.78 -2.52 -4.97
CA GLN A 73 -4.92 -3.71 -4.86
C GLN A 73 -5.10 -4.48 -3.54
N GLY A 74 -6.04 -4.07 -2.67
CA GLY A 74 -6.27 -4.69 -1.37
C GLY A 74 -5.26 -4.32 -0.28
N LEU A 75 -4.36 -3.36 -0.54
CA LEU A 75 -3.36 -2.89 0.41
C LEU A 75 -3.92 -1.81 1.35
N LEU A 76 -3.24 -1.61 2.49
CA LEU A 76 -3.54 -0.56 3.46
C LEU A 76 -3.25 0.82 2.85
N THR A 77 -4.18 1.75 3.05
CA THR A 77 -3.99 3.18 2.71
C THR A 77 -3.05 3.86 3.70
N SER A 78 -2.56 5.05 3.34
CA SER A 78 -1.73 5.89 4.22
C SER A 78 -2.39 6.14 5.59
N GLN A 79 -3.71 6.39 5.59
CA GLN A 79 -4.50 6.58 6.82
C GLN A 79 -4.65 5.30 7.63
N GLU A 80 -4.87 4.16 6.98
CA GLU A 80 -4.96 2.85 7.66
C GLU A 80 -3.63 2.47 8.32
N ILE A 81 -2.49 2.77 7.67
CA ILE A 81 -1.15 2.56 8.25
C ILE A 81 -0.95 3.48 9.47
N ALA A 82 -1.34 4.75 9.39
CA ALA A 82 -1.28 5.67 10.53
C ALA A 82 -2.17 5.21 11.69
N ALA A 83 -3.36 4.70 11.39
CA ALA A 83 -4.28 4.10 12.35
C ALA A 83 -3.66 2.88 13.06
N VAL A 84 -3.08 1.94 12.31
CA VAL A 84 -2.38 0.79 12.89
C VAL A 84 -1.26 1.26 13.82
N ARG A 85 -0.41 2.18 13.35
CA ARG A 85 0.71 2.71 14.15
C ARG A 85 0.22 3.35 15.45
N THR A 86 -0.78 4.21 15.38
CA THR A 86 -1.32 4.92 16.55
C THR A 86 -2.04 3.97 17.51
N GLY A 87 -2.68 2.92 16.99
CA GLY A 87 -3.23 1.82 17.79
C GLY A 87 -2.17 1.05 18.57
N LEU A 88 -0.99 0.86 17.99
CA LEU A 88 0.16 0.26 18.67
C LEU A 88 0.86 1.21 19.66
N GLY A 89 0.44 2.48 19.76
CA GLY A 89 1.06 3.45 20.65
C GLY A 89 2.46 3.91 20.20
N LEU A 90 2.77 3.77 18.90
CA LEU A 90 4.09 4.04 18.34
C LEU A 90 4.15 5.39 17.61
N ASN A 91 5.30 6.05 17.68
CA ASN A 91 5.64 7.11 16.74
C ASN A 91 6.27 6.55 15.45
N GLN A 92 6.38 7.37 14.40
CA GLN A 92 6.89 6.94 13.09
C GLN A 92 8.32 6.37 13.16
N ARG A 93 9.18 6.95 14.01
CA ARG A 93 10.57 6.50 14.19
C ARG A 93 10.63 5.15 14.91
N GLU A 94 9.83 4.96 15.95
CA GLU A 94 9.70 3.67 16.65
C GLU A 94 9.20 2.59 15.70
N CYS A 95 8.19 2.88 14.89
CA CYS A 95 7.71 1.96 13.85
C CYS A 95 8.80 1.58 12.85
N SER A 96 9.54 2.56 12.31
CA SER A 96 10.66 2.30 11.40
C SER A 96 11.76 1.46 12.05
N LEU A 97 12.01 1.62 13.34
CA LEU A 97 12.97 0.82 14.09
C LEU A 97 12.48 -0.61 14.33
N LEU A 98 11.19 -0.77 14.65
CA LEU A 98 10.56 -2.05 14.98
C LEU A 98 10.28 -2.91 13.75
N PHE A 99 9.82 -2.33 12.66
CA PHE A 99 9.42 -3.05 11.45
C PHE A 99 10.43 -2.94 10.31
N GLY A 100 11.30 -1.93 10.33
CA GLY A 100 12.32 -1.69 9.31
C GLY A 100 11.87 -0.74 8.20
N GLY A 101 12.44 -0.91 7.01
CA GLY A 101 12.22 -0.04 5.84
C GLY A 101 13.04 1.27 5.85
N GLY A 102 13.86 1.49 6.87
CA GLY A 102 14.69 2.69 7.02
C GLY A 102 14.00 3.81 7.80
N LYS A 103 14.79 4.81 8.24
CA LYS A 103 14.39 5.85 9.21
C LYS A 103 13.10 6.62 8.86
N ASN A 104 12.80 6.77 7.57
CA ASN A 104 11.68 7.58 7.07
C ASN A 104 10.60 6.75 6.38
N SER A 105 10.59 5.43 6.54
CA SER A 105 9.62 4.54 5.85
C SER A 105 8.18 4.90 6.19
N PHE A 106 7.84 4.98 7.47
CA PHE A 106 6.48 5.26 7.92
C PHE A 106 6.01 6.67 7.55
N HIS A 107 6.91 7.66 7.54
CA HIS A 107 6.58 8.99 7.01
C HIS A 107 6.20 8.93 5.52
N LYS A 108 6.91 8.14 4.71
CA LYS A 108 6.60 7.96 3.29
C LYS A 108 5.31 7.16 3.06
N TYR A 109 5.06 6.14 3.88
CA TYR A 109 3.84 5.34 3.81
C TYR A 109 2.60 6.18 4.17
N GLU A 110 2.67 6.93 5.27
CA GLU A 110 1.58 7.75 5.81
C GLU A 110 1.35 9.05 5.02
N SER A 111 2.30 9.48 4.19
CA SER A 111 2.09 10.58 3.24
C SER A 111 1.66 10.11 1.85
N GLY A 112 1.53 8.81 1.62
CA GLY A 112 1.21 8.25 0.32
C GLY A 112 2.38 8.23 -0.68
N ALA A 113 3.51 8.87 -0.36
CA ALA A 113 4.66 9.05 -1.26
C ALA A 113 5.33 7.74 -1.71
N VAL A 114 5.25 6.68 -0.92
CA VAL A 114 5.76 5.34 -1.30
C VAL A 114 4.77 4.28 -0.86
N CYS A 115 4.48 3.33 -1.75
CA CYS A 115 3.69 2.14 -1.43
C CYS A 115 4.51 1.12 -0.65
N GLN A 116 3.92 0.53 0.38
CA GLN A 116 4.52 -0.56 1.16
C GLN A 116 4.59 -1.86 0.35
N SER A 117 5.52 -2.74 0.72
CA SER A 117 5.51 -4.11 0.19
C SER A 117 4.36 -4.91 0.76
N LEU A 118 3.93 -5.95 0.03
CA LEU A 118 2.92 -6.89 0.52
C LEU A 118 3.31 -7.52 1.87
N ALA A 119 4.59 -7.83 2.05
CA ALA A 119 5.09 -8.40 3.31
C ALA A 119 4.91 -7.42 4.48
N MET A 120 5.21 -6.12 4.25
CA MET A 120 4.99 -5.08 5.26
C MET A 120 3.49 -4.90 5.55
N ASP A 121 2.64 -4.94 4.52
CA ASP A 121 1.19 -4.86 4.67
C ASP A 121 0.63 -5.98 5.57
N ILE A 122 0.99 -7.22 5.27
CA ILE A 122 0.61 -8.40 6.06
C ILE A 122 1.13 -8.28 7.49
N LEU A 123 2.39 -7.89 7.66
CA LEU A 123 3.00 -7.73 8.97
C LEU A 123 2.22 -6.72 9.83
N LEU A 124 1.88 -5.56 9.27
CA LEU A 124 1.09 -4.52 9.96
C LEU A 124 -0.30 -5.03 10.37
N ARG A 125 -0.97 -5.80 9.50
CA ARG A 125 -2.27 -6.40 9.85
C ARG A 125 -2.16 -7.44 10.96
N VAL A 126 -1.13 -8.29 10.91
CA VAL A 126 -0.89 -9.32 11.93
C VAL A 126 -0.65 -8.68 13.29
N VAL A 127 0.21 -7.67 13.38
CA VAL A 127 0.50 -7.03 14.67
C VAL A 127 -0.64 -6.18 15.20
N ALA A 128 -1.46 -5.62 14.30
CA ALA A 128 -2.68 -4.92 14.67
C ALA A 128 -3.74 -5.88 15.25
N SER A 129 -3.79 -7.12 14.72
CA SER A 129 -4.81 -8.11 15.07
C SER A 129 -4.38 -9.03 16.22
N ILE A 130 -3.08 -9.31 16.38
CA ILE A 130 -2.59 -10.30 17.34
C ILE A 130 -1.64 -9.59 18.30
N PRO A 131 -2.09 -9.23 19.51
CA PRO A 131 -1.24 -8.55 20.49
C PRO A 131 0.05 -9.31 20.82
N ASP A 132 -0.01 -10.64 20.86
CA ASP A 132 1.18 -11.48 21.05
C ASP A 132 2.19 -11.38 19.90
N ALA A 133 1.75 -11.13 18.67
CA ALA A 133 2.66 -10.91 17.55
C ALA A 133 3.44 -9.59 17.72
N PHE A 134 2.78 -8.54 18.23
CA PHE A 134 3.47 -7.30 18.56
C PHE A 134 4.50 -7.52 19.68
N ARG A 135 4.11 -8.17 20.78
CA ARG A 135 5.02 -8.52 21.89
C ARG A 135 6.23 -9.32 21.40
N PHE A 136 5.99 -10.33 20.56
CA PHE A 136 7.03 -11.15 19.96
C PHE A 136 8.03 -10.29 19.16
N ILE A 137 7.57 -9.40 18.28
CA ILE A 137 8.46 -8.54 17.50
C ILE A 137 9.29 -7.62 18.39
N VAL A 138 8.69 -7.04 19.44
CA VAL A 138 9.40 -6.18 20.40
C VAL A 138 10.51 -6.97 21.10
N GLN A 139 10.27 -8.24 21.47
CA GLN A 139 11.28 -9.12 22.08
C GLN A 139 12.43 -9.48 21.14
N GLN A 140 12.17 -9.60 19.83
CA GLN A 140 13.19 -9.90 18.82
C GLN A 140 14.14 -8.72 18.54
N ARG A 141 13.84 -7.51 19.04
CA ARG A 141 14.72 -6.34 18.86
C ARG A 141 15.70 -6.23 20.02
N GLY A 142 16.94 -5.83 19.70
CA GLY A 142 18.02 -5.55 20.67
C GLY A 142 17.80 -4.28 21.51
N MET A 143 16.61 -4.12 22.07
CA MET A 143 16.23 -3.04 22.98
C MET A 143 16.43 -3.47 24.44
N THR A 144 16.56 -2.52 25.36
CA THR A 144 16.60 -2.82 26.80
C THR A 144 15.22 -3.26 27.30
N GLU A 145 15.18 -4.01 28.41
CA GLU A 145 13.91 -4.50 28.98
C GLU A 145 12.94 -3.37 29.33
N LEU A 146 13.44 -2.27 29.90
CA LEU A 146 12.63 -1.09 30.22
C LEU A 146 11.93 -0.51 28.98
N VAL A 147 12.65 -0.43 27.85
CA VAL A 147 12.07 0.09 26.60
C VAL A 147 11.02 -0.88 26.05
N ARG A 148 11.25 -2.21 26.14
CA ARG A 148 10.25 -3.19 25.70
C ARG A 148 8.97 -3.09 26.51
N GLN A 149 9.09 -3.03 27.83
CA GLN A 149 7.94 -2.91 28.73
C GLN A 149 7.15 -1.62 28.46
N GLU A 150 7.84 -0.51 28.21
CA GLU A 150 7.21 0.76 27.85
C GLU A 150 6.51 0.73 26.48
N LEU A 151 7.03 -0.01 25.50
CA LEU A 151 6.34 -0.17 24.21
C LEU A 151 5.08 -1.04 24.35
N ILE A 152 5.17 -2.11 25.16
CA ILE A 152 4.05 -3.03 25.40
C ILE A 152 2.96 -2.33 26.24
N SER A 153 3.32 -1.50 27.21
CA SER A 153 2.36 -0.76 28.05
C SER A 153 1.55 0.27 27.26
N ARG A 154 2.16 0.87 26.22
CA ARG A 154 1.51 1.84 25.33
C ARG A 154 0.59 1.21 24.29
N GLN A 155 0.68 -0.11 24.09
CA GLN A 155 -0.19 -0.82 23.17
C GLN A 155 -1.64 -0.66 23.63
N LYS A 156 -2.44 0.06 22.84
CA LYS A 156 -3.87 0.15 23.08
C LYS A 156 -4.51 -1.11 22.51
N ASN A 157 -5.62 -1.57 23.10
CA ASN A 157 -6.44 -2.58 22.45
C ASN A 157 -6.92 -1.99 21.11
N VAL A 158 -6.27 -2.36 20.01
CA VAL A 158 -6.52 -1.81 18.66
C VAL A 158 -8.01 -1.94 18.29
N TRP A 159 -8.66 -2.99 18.81
CA TRP A 159 -10.10 -3.27 18.73
C TRP A 159 -11.02 -2.22 19.38
N THR A 160 -10.55 -1.52 20.43
CA THR A 160 -11.34 -0.53 21.19
C THR A 160 -11.30 0.87 20.58
N LEU A 161 -10.38 1.14 19.65
CA LEU A 161 -10.21 2.46 19.04
C LEU A 161 -11.14 2.74 17.85
N GLY A 162 -12.06 1.83 17.54
CA GLY A 162 -13.00 2.00 16.42
C GLY A 162 -12.30 2.10 15.06
N LEU A 163 -11.05 1.63 14.95
CA LEU A 163 -10.42 1.43 13.66
C LEU A 163 -11.29 0.44 12.88
N PRO A 164 -11.55 0.66 11.57
CA PRO A 164 -12.45 -0.18 10.80
C PRO A 164 -11.86 -1.58 10.69
N ASN A 165 -12.22 -2.37 11.68
CA ASN A 165 -11.66 -3.68 11.94
C ASN A 165 -11.91 -4.62 10.76
N GLU A 166 -13.03 -4.41 10.06
CA GLU A 166 -13.35 -5.15 8.84
C GLU A 166 -12.56 -4.67 7.62
N SER A 167 -12.29 -3.37 7.46
CA SER A 167 -11.53 -2.88 6.30
C SER A 167 -10.03 -3.22 6.38
N ILE A 168 -9.48 -3.29 7.60
CA ILE A 168 -8.09 -3.69 7.86
C ILE A 168 -7.92 -5.21 7.83
N LYS A 169 -8.96 -6.01 8.10
CA LYS A 169 -8.84 -7.48 8.02
C LYS A 169 -9.05 -8.04 6.62
N TYR A 170 -10.03 -7.54 5.88
CA TYR A 170 -10.58 -8.26 4.72
C TYR A 170 -10.78 -7.40 3.47
N ARG A 171 -9.81 -6.52 3.12
CA ARG A 171 -9.80 -5.99 1.76
C ARG A 171 -9.27 -7.08 0.82
N ALA A 172 -10.19 -7.79 0.17
CA ALA A 172 -9.87 -8.86 -0.77
C ALA A 172 -8.90 -8.33 -1.83
N ARG A 173 -7.78 -9.04 -2.01
CA ARG A 173 -6.87 -8.76 -3.11
C ARG A 173 -7.51 -9.32 -4.35
N VAL A 174 -7.92 -8.50 -5.31
CA VAL A 174 -8.29 -8.98 -6.64
C VAL A 174 -7.02 -9.53 -7.29
N ALA A 175 -6.74 -10.81 -7.06
CA ALA A 175 -5.49 -11.40 -7.49
C ALA A 175 -5.61 -11.75 -8.98
N SER A 176 -4.79 -11.09 -9.79
CA SER A 176 -4.49 -11.45 -11.17
C SER A 176 -3.91 -12.87 -11.34
N TYR A 177 -3.65 -13.59 -10.24
CA TYR A 177 -3.05 -14.92 -10.20
C TYR A 177 -4.05 -16.08 -10.32
N GLY A 178 -5.33 -15.83 -10.60
CA GLY A 178 -6.29 -16.88 -10.97
C GLY A 178 -6.75 -17.80 -9.83
N PHE A 179 -6.40 -17.51 -8.57
CA PHE A 179 -7.07 -18.10 -7.42
C PHE A 179 -8.31 -17.25 -7.14
N GLY A 180 -9.48 -17.72 -7.57
CA GLY A 180 -10.74 -17.00 -7.45
C GLY A 180 -10.98 -16.52 -6.01
N VAL A 181 -11.11 -15.22 -5.85
CA VAL A 181 -11.48 -14.58 -4.59
C VAL A 181 -12.95 -14.23 -4.74
N SER A 182 -13.82 -14.77 -3.89
CA SER A 182 -15.25 -14.50 -3.99
C SER A 182 -15.50 -13.00 -3.83
N GLU A 183 -16.24 -12.41 -4.76
CA GLU A 183 -16.58 -10.98 -4.76
C GLU A 183 -17.59 -10.59 -3.68
N ASP A 184 -18.05 -11.55 -2.87
CA ASP A 184 -19.01 -11.33 -1.80
C ASP A 184 -18.31 -10.92 -0.49
N PRO A 185 -18.45 -9.66 -0.02
CA PRO A 185 -17.87 -9.22 1.25
C PRO A 185 -18.52 -9.87 2.49
N GLY A 186 -19.52 -10.76 2.31
CA GLY A 186 -20.25 -11.46 3.36
C GLY A 186 -20.27 -13.00 3.28
N ALA A 187 -19.55 -13.62 2.35
CA ALA A 187 -19.52 -15.08 2.23
C ALA A 187 -18.58 -15.71 3.28
N TYR A 188 -19.04 -15.81 4.53
CA TYR A 188 -18.40 -16.62 5.55
C TYR A 188 -18.62 -18.11 5.27
N PHE A 189 -17.57 -18.85 4.94
CA PHE A 189 -17.56 -20.29 5.18
C PHE A 189 -17.47 -20.49 6.70
N VAL A 190 -18.61 -20.67 7.36
CA VAL A 190 -18.64 -21.19 8.73
C VAL A 190 -18.21 -22.66 8.65
N MET A 191 -16.91 -22.93 8.75
CA MET A 191 -16.47 -24.28 9.08
C MET A 191 -16.79 -24.52 10.56
N SER A 192 -17.98 -25.07 10.79
CA SER A 192 -18.33 -25.71 12.06
C SER A 192 -17.23 -26.71 12.43
N ALA A 193 -16.63 -26.52 13.60
CA ALA A 193 -15.51 -27.30 14.10
C ALA A 193 -15.90 -28.70 14.63
N ASN A 194 -16.82 -29.40 13.96
CA ASN A 194 -17.16 -30.78 14.32
C ASN A 194 -17.36 -31.61 13.05
N GLU A 195 -16.70 -32.78 13.04
CA GLU A 195 -16.67 -33.83 12.01
C GLU A 195 -15.49 -33.78 11.01
N CYS A 196 -14.29 -33.92 11.56
CA CYS A 196 -13.18 -34.53 10.85
C CYS A 196 -13.40 -36.05 10.77
N VAL A 197 -14.05 -36.53 9.69
CA VAL A 197 -13.98 -37.95 9.31
C VAL A 197 -12.92 -38.07 8.22
N ILE A 198 -11.77 -38.62 8.59
CA ILE A 198 -10.68 -38.94 7.67
C ILE A 198 -11.16 -40.02 6.70
N SER A 199 -11.54 -39.63 5.48
CA SER A 199 -11.77 -40.54 4.36
C SER A 199 -10.52 -40.60 3.49
N ASN A 200 -9.72 -41.66 3.65
CA ASN A 200 -8.62 -42.02 2.76
C ASN A 200 -9.14 -42.37 1.35
N ARG A 201 -9.28 -41.37 0.47
CA ARG A 201 -9.30 -41.57 -0.98
C ARG A 201 -8.54 -40.43 -1.65
N ALA A 202 -7.40 -40.76 -2.25
CA ALA A 202 -6.65 -39.84 -3.09
C ALA A 202 -7.49 -39.48 -4.34
N PRO A 203 -7.67 -38.18 -4.67
CA PRO A 203 -8.23 -37.81 -5.96
C PRO A 203 -7.18 -38.04 -7.06
N SER A 204 -7.54 -38.85 -8.05
CA SER A 204 -6.76 -39.03 -9.27
C SER A 204 -6.79 -37.73 -10.10
N PHE A 205 -5.74 -36.92 -9.98
CA PHE A 205 -5.53 -35.76 -10.86
C PHE A 205 -4.92 -36.23 -12.18
N GLY A 206 -5.71 -36.14 -13.26
CA GLY A 206 -5.21 -36.23 -14.63
C GLY A 206 -4.36 -34.99 -14.95
N ILE A 207 -3.09 -35.20 -15.26
CA ILE A 207 -2.17 -34.15 -15.70
C ILE A 207 -2.44 -33.88 -17.19
N VAL A 208 -3.11 -32.78 -17.51
CA VAL A 208 -3.12 -32.24 -18.88
C VAL A 208 -1.83 -31.43 -19.08
N ARG A 209 -0.87 -32.02 -19.79
CA ARG A 209 0.34 -31.30 -20.25
C ARG A 209 -0.07 -30.32 -21.35
N LYS A 210 -0.01 -29.01 -21.09
CA LYS A 210 -0.05 -28.00 -22.15
C LYS A 210 1.24 -28.11 -22.96
N THR A 211 1.14 -28.46 -24.24
CA THR A 211 2.24 -28.42 -25.19
C THR A 211 2.63 -26.96 -25.46
N LYS A 212 3.95 -26.71 -25.45
CA LYS A 212 4.60 -25.44 -25.74
C LYS A 212 4.47 -25.15 -27.24
N PRO A 213 4.14 -23.91 -27.69
CA PRO A 213 4.22 -23.57 -29.10
C PRO A 213 5.69 -23.59 -29.56
N GLU A 214 5.91 -24.19 -30.74
CA GLU A 214 7.21 -24.29 -31.42
C GLU A 214 7.80 -22.90 -31.68
N ARG A 215 9.11 -22.74 -31.40
CA ARG A 215 9.89 -21.60 -31.86
C ARG A 215 10.37 -21.91 -33.28
N GLU A 216 10.09 -21.02 -34.22
CA GLU A 216 10.69 -21.01 -35.55
C GLU A 216 12.22 -20.94 -35.45
N ALA A 217 12.88 -21.73 -36.28
CA ALA A 217 14.33 -21.88 -36.35
C ALA A 217 15.00 -20.63 -36.94
N ILE A 218 16.09 -20.19 -36.33
CA ILE A 218 17.03 -19.22 -36.90
C ILE A 218 18.21 -20.04 -37.44
N PRO A 219 18.68 -19.84 -38.69
CA PRO A 219 19.73 -20.66 -39.26
C PRO A 219 21.11 -20.32 -38.69
N GLU A 220 21.91 -21.37 -38.52
CA GLU A 220 23.29 -21.38 -38.04
C GLU A 220 24.22 -20.59 -38.98
N ALA A 221 25.03 -19.70 -38.40
CA ALA A 221 26.26 -19.22 -39.01
C ALA A 221 27.39 -19.42 -38.00
N MET A 222 28.33 -20.26 -38.40
CA MET A 222 29.63 -20.54 -37.77
C MET A 222 30.45 -19.25 -37.69
N ASP A 223 31.12 -19.02 -36.57
CA ASP A 223 32.40 -18.29 -36.54
C ASP A 223 33.27 -18.76 -35.35
N ASP A 224 34.56 -18.85 -35.64
CA ASP A 224 35.69 -19.51 -34.95
C ASP A 224 36.08 -18.82 -33.62
N PRO A 225 36.36 -19.55 -32.50
CA PRO A 225 36.57 -18.94 -31.17
C PRO A 225 37.90 -18.21 -30.91
N ALA A 226 38.57 -17.65 -31.92
CA ALA A 226 39.92 -17.10 -31.77
C ALA A 226 40.05 -15.58 -32.04
N GLU A 227 39.06 -14.73 -31.74
CA GLU A 227 39.29 -13.27 -31.84
C GLU A 227 38.27 -12.37 -31.09
N ILE A 228 38.32 -12.28 -29.76
CA ILE A 228 37.72 -11.12 -29.04
C ILE A 228 38.61 -10.73 -27.85
N ALA A 229 39.72 -10.07 -28.15
CA ALA A 229 40.53 -9.32 -27.19
C ALA A 229 40.93 -7.98 -27.81
N SER A 230 39.96 -7.07 -28.00
CA SER A 230 40.19 -5.64 -28.24
C SER A 230 38.85 -4.93 -28.44
N THR A 231 38.31 -4.32 -27.39
CA THR A 231 37.42 -3.12 -27.48
C THR A 231 37.03 -2.67 -26.06
N TYR A 232 38.04 -2.31 -25.28
CA TYR A 232 37.89 -1.33 -24.19
C TYR A 232 39.17 -0.47 -24.17
N HIS A 233 39.16 0.57 -24.99
CA HIS A 233 39.91 1.80 -24.79
C HIS A 233 39.03 2.97 -25.20
#